data_AF-A0A662MPI9-F1
#
_entry.id   AF-A0A662MPI9-F1
#
_cell.length_a   1.000
_cell.length_b   1.000
_cell.length_c   1.000
_cell.angle_alpha   90.00
_cell.angle_beta   90.00
_cell.angle_gamma   90.00
#
_symmetry.space_group_name_H-M   'P 1'
#
loop_
_entity.id
_entity.type
_entity.pdbx_description
1 polymer ?
#
loop_
_entity_poly.entity_id
_entity_poly.type
_entity_poly.pdbx_seq_one_letter_code
_entity_poly.pdbx_strand_id
1 'polypeptide(L)'
;LDEGFPEEFERRAPAGGPRRWELPLRESLRRPQVRRWAQRIKERYRPPKGKEILLLLPCSATKPYSFSPTHRLIRSALGGIAGYSRVHEVILTSPLGVVPRELEELWPASSYEVPVRGRWFQEEVELIRELLGDLLKKGRYERVFWLLPAKELYDDIEDLAEMEVIFRGEWNLSRDILKRAREVVEEALADREEIGEMVVREEITSLVFQMGEGARALGDGSRTARRRDRRELLGKEGALARFLEGRGKHYLTLKGGMRLLQAHLNGLQAPVVEIDDFHPKGKVFLQGIERAEESIRPGDEVVVVHGDEVRAVGEARLPGEELKRGVYRGMGVKVREALKG
;
A
#
# COMPACT_ATOMS: atom_id res chain seq x y z
N LEU A 1 -14.17 23.93 -5.89
CA LEU A 1 -12.84 23.77 -6.54
C LEU A 1 -12.61 22.32 -6.95
N ASP A 2 -12.77 21.35 -6.06
CA ASP A 2 -12.52 19.91 -6.36
C ASP A 2 -13.44 19.26 -7.43
N GLU A 3 -14.62 19.83 -7.72
CA GLU A 3 -15.55 19.25 -8.70
C GLU A 3 -15.21 19.58 -10.17
N GLY A 4 -14.45 20.64 -10.43
CA GLY A 4 -14.17 21.10 -11.79
C GLY A 4 -12.94 20.45 -12.45
N PHE A 5 -11.92 20.09 -11.67
CA PHE A 5 -10.64 19.58 -12.17
C PHE A 5 -10.03 18.46 -11.30
N PRO A 6 -10.79 17.40 -10.96
CA PRO A 6 -10.36 16.40 -9.98
C PRO A 6 -9.06 15.69 -10.36
N GLU A 7 -8.86 15.39 -11.65
CA GLU A 7 -7.64 14.75 -12.13
C GLU A 7 -6.41 15.66 -12.04
N GLU A 8 -6.60 16.96 -12.30
CA GLU A 8 -5.53 17.93 -12.26
C GLU A 8 -4.99 18.10 -10.82
N PHE A 9 -5.90 18.16 -9.84
CA PHE A 9 -5.54 18.16 -8.42
C PHE A 9 -4.89 16.84 -8.00
N GLU A 10 -5.36 15.70 -8.53
CA GLU A 10 -4.73 14.40 -8.29
C GLU A 10 -3.29 14.37 -8.79
N ARG A 11 -3.04 14.81 -10.03
CA ARG A 11 -1.69 14.81 -10.61
C ARG A 11 -0.70 15.60 -9.75
N ARG A 12 -1.12 16.74 -9.21
CA ARG A 12 -0.25 17.62 -8.40
C ARG A 12 -0.21 17.28 -6.91
N ALA A 13 -1.12 16.46 -6.41
CA ALA A 13 -1.14 16.07 -5.01
C ALA A 13 0.08 15.17 -4.68
N PRO A 14 0.84 15.45 -3.61
CA PRO A 14 1.96 14.62 -3.23
C PRO A 14 1.59 13.16 -2.91
N ALA A 15 2.48 12.22 -3.20
CA ALA A 15 2.37 10.80 -2.88
C ALA A 15 2.64 10.46 -1.40
N GLY A 16 3.23 11.39 -0.66
CA GLY A 16 3.44 11.31 0.77
C GLY A 16 3.04 12.61 1.46
N GLY A 17 2.96 12.59 2.79
CA GLY A 17 2.48 13.75 3.54
C GLY A 17 2.97 13.79 4.99
N PRO A 18 2.35 14.64 5.82
CA PRO A 18 2.71 14.74 7.23
C PRO A 18 2.41 13.43 7.96
N ARG A 19 3.13 13.19 9.08
CA ARG A 19 2.91 12.03 9.96
C ARG A 19 1.51 12.00 10.57
N ARG A 20 0.88 13.17 10.72
CA ARG A 20 -0.49 13.34 11.17
C ARG A 20 -1.22 14.16 10.11
N TRP A 21 -2.20 13.55 9.45
CA TRP A 21 -2.95 14.16 8.36
C TRP A 21 -4.43 14.20 8.69
N GLU A 22 -4.92 15.37 9.08
CA GLU A 22 -6.30 15.53 9.57
C GLU A 22 -7.31 15.53 8.41
N LEU A 23 -8.29 14.64 8.53
CA LEU A 23 -9.39 14.44 7.59
C LEU A 23 -10.75 14.51 8.32
N PRO A 24 -11.09 15.63 9.00
CA PRO A 24 -12.20 15.65 9.94
C PRO A 24 -13.59 15.78 9.30
N LEU A 25 -13.66 16.09 8.00
CA LEU A 25 -14.90 16.42 7.30
C LEU A 25 -15.27 15.34 6.29
N ARG A 26 -16.55 15.25 5.92
CA ARG A 26 -17.04 14.35 4.87
C ARG A 26 -16.35 14.59 3.52
N GLU A 27 -16.04 15.86 3.22
CA GLU A 27 -15.33 16.27 2.01
C GLU A 27 -13.91 15.66 1.92
N SER A 28 -13.39 15.07 3.00
CA SER A 28 -12.13 14.33 3.01
C SER A 28 -12.13 13.16 2.02
N LEU A 29 -13.30 12.56 1.73
CA LEU A 29 -13.46 11.52 0.70
C LEU A 29 -13.04 12.02 -0.69
N ARG A 30 -13.13 13.34 -0.94
CA ARG A 30 -12.78 13.97 -2.21
C ARG A 30 -11.31 14.37 -2.30
N ARG A 31 -10.54 14.26 -1.20
CA ARG A 31 -9.11 14.60 -1.21
C ARG A 31 -8.39 13.77 -2.27
N PRO A 32 -7.54 14.37 -3.10
CA PRO A 32 -6.96 13.65 -4.22
C PRO A 32 -6.15 12.41 -3.79
N GLN A 33 -5.54 12.44 -2.61
CA GLN A 33 -4.77 11.30 -2.10
C GLN A 33 -5.66 10.16 -1.56
N VAL A 34 -6.87 10.47 -1.06
CA VAL A 34 -7.88 9.47 -0.71
C VAL A 34 -8.41 8.80 -1.99
N ARG A 35 -8.74 9.61 -3.01
CA ARG A 35 -9.17 9.09 -4.31
C ARG A 35 -8.09 8.24 -4.98
N ARG A 36 -6.83 8.69 -4.93
CA ARG A 36 -5.68 7.91 -5.42
C ARG A 36 -5.55 6.58 -4.68
N TRP A 37 -5.70 6.56 -3.36
CA TRP A 37 -5.68 5.31 -2.59
C TRP A 37 -6.74 4.34 -3.11
N ALA A 38 -7.99 4.78 -3.18
CA ALA A 38 -9.10 3.99 -3.70
C ALA A 38 -8.83 3.48 -5.13
N GLN A 39 -8.31 4.34 -6.01
CA GLN A 39 -7.94 3.96 -7.37
C GLN A 39 -6.80 2.94 -7.40
N ARG A 40 -5.76 3.08 -6.57
CA ARG A 40 -4.67 2.11 -6.49
C ARG A 40 -5.13 0.78 -5.92
N ILE A 41 -6.12 0.75 -5.02
CA ILE A 41 -6.79 -0.50 -4.61
C ILE A 41 -7.43 -1.16 -5.84
N LYS A 42 -8.16 -0.40 -6.66
CA LYS A 42 -8.83 -0.90 -7.88
C LYS A 42 -7.88 -1.31 -9.02
N GLU A 43 -6.77 -0.63 -9.18
CA GLU A 43 -5.92 -0.86 -10.35
C GLU A 43 -4.71 -1.75 -10.01
N ARG A 44 -3.97 -1.38 -8.95
CA ARG A 44 -2.64 -1.94 -8.64
C ARG A 44 -2.69 -3.05 -7.61
N TYR A 45 -3.58 -2.97 -6.63
CA TYR A 45 -3.62 -3.93 -5.55
C TYR A 45 -4.15 -5.28 -6.03
N ARG A 46 -3.45 -6.35 -5.64
CA ARG A 46 -3.89 -7.73 -5.72
C ARG A 46 -3.48 -8.41 -4.42
N PRO A 47 -4.36 -9.17 -3.76
CA PRO A 47 -4.01 -9.87 -2.53
C PRO A 47 -2.77 -10.76 -2.72
N PRO A 48 -1.88 -10.86 -1.70
CA PRO A 48 -0.76 -11.78 -1.73
C PRO A 48 -1.22 -13.21 -2.07
N LYS A 49 -0.51 -13.88 -2.98
CA LYS A 49 -0.91 -15.22 -3.43
C LYS A 49 -0.94 -16.21 -2.25
N GLY A 50 -2.01 -16.99 -2.16
CA GLY A 50 -2.24 -18.00 -1.13
C GLY A 50 -3.01 -17.51 0.09
N LYS A 51 -3.43 -16.25 0.12
CA LYS A 51 -4.49 -15.79 1.02
C LYS A 51 -5.82 -16.43 0.60
N GLU A 52 -6.43 -17.20 1.50
CA GLU A 52 -7.62 -18.02 1.25
C GLU A 52 -8.78 -17.68 2.20
N ILE A 53 -8.49 -17.13 3.38
CA ILE A 53 -9.50 -16.76 4.36
C ILE A 53 -9.45 -15.24 4.58
N LEU A 54 -10.57 -14.56 4.42
CA LEU A 54 -10.67 -13.11 4.66
C LEU A 54 -11.05 -12.84 6.11
N LEU A 55 -10.26 -12.01 6.80
CA LEU A 55 -10.56 -11.46 8.12
C LEU A 55 -10.86 -9.97 8.01
N LEU A 56 -12.11 -9.58 8.21
CA LEU A 56 -12.51 -8.17 8.26
C LEU A 56 -12.43 -7.61 9.67
N LEU A 57 -11.73 -6.48 9.80
CA LEU A 57 -11.47 -5.77 11.05
C LEU A 57 -11.88 -4.30 10.92
N PRO A 58 -12.31 -3.63 11.99
CA PRO A 58 -12.54 -2.20 11.95
C PRO A 58 -11.21 -1.47 12.14
N CYS A 59 -11.20 -0.18 11.82
CA CYS A 59 -10.06 0.67 12.14
C CYS A 59 -9.85 0.88 13.65
N SER A 60 -8.67 1.39 13.98
CA SER A 60 -8.33 1.86 15.32
C SER A 60 -7.76 3.29 15.27
N ALA A 61 -7.83 4.01 16.39
CA ALA A 61 -7.26 5.34 16.52
C ALA A 61 -5.73 5.34 16.24
N THR A 62 -5.00 4.42 16.86
CA THR A 62 -3.56 4.24 16.60
C THR A 62 -3.34 3.65 15.22
N LYS A 63 -2.57 4.36 14.37
CA LYS A 63 -2.01 3.84 13.11
C LYS A 63 -0.48 3.75 13.19
N PRO A 64 0.16 2.79 12.52
CA PRO A 64 -0.44 1.67 11.79
C PRO A 64 -1.28 0.77 12.71
N TYR A 65 -2.37 0.18 12.22
CA TYR A 65 -3.39 -0.43 13.09
C TYR A 65 -2.85 -1.61 13.88
N SER A 66 -1.90 -2.39 13.33
CA SER A 66 -1.22 -3.47 14.06
C SER A 66 -0.53 -3.01 15.35
N PHE A 67 -0.26 -1.71 15.50
CA PHE A 67 0.33 -1.13 16.72
C PHE A 67 -0.74 -0.66 17.72
N SER A 68 -2.02 -0.82 17.42
CA SER A 68 -3.08 -0.58 18.39
C SER A 68 -3.19 -1.71 19.42
N PRO A 69 -3.58 -1.43 20.67
CA PRO A 69 -3.87 -2.48 21.66
C PRO A 69 -4.87 -3.51 21.15
N THR A 70 -5.91 -3.05 20.46
CA THR A 70 -6.99 -3.86 19.89
C THR A 70 -6.47 -4.87 18.88
N HIS A 71 -5.73 -4.44 17.85
CA HIS A 71 -5.21 -5.36 16.84
C HIS A 71 -4.12 -6.27 17.41
N ARG A 72 -3.32 -5.79 18.37
CA ARG A 72 -2.36 -6.65 19.08
C ARG A 72 -3.07 -7.77 19.84
N LEU A 73 -4.21 -7.48 20.46
CA LEU A 73 -5.02 -8.49 21.16
C LEU A 73 -5.54 -9.55 20.18
N ILE A 74 -6.11 -9.14 19.04
CA ILE A 74 -6.60 -10.05 18.01
C ILE A 74 -5.46 -10.91 17.46
N ARG A 75 -4.31 -10.29 17.13
CA ARG A 75 -3.13 -11.01 16.64
C ARG A 75 -2.55 -11.96 17.68
N SER A 76 -2.58 -11.59 18.96
CA SER A 76 -2.18 -12.48 20.05
C SER A 76 -3.09 -13.69 20.18
N ALA A 77 -4.38 -13.55 19.88
CA ALA A 77 -5.34 -14.64 19.96
C ALA A 77 -5.26 -15.57 18.73
N LEU A 78 -5.11 -15.02 17.52
CA LEU A 78 -5.24 -15.76 16.27
C LEU A 78 -3.90 -16.03 15.57
N GLY A 79 -2.91 -15.15 15.70
CA GLY A 79 -1.68 -15.20 14.89
C GLY A 79 -0.74 -16.37 15.20
N GLY A 80 -0.99 -17.13 16.26
CA GLY A 80 -0.26 -18.35 16.60
C GLY A 80 -0.89 -19.64 16.05
N ILE A 81 -1.97 -19.53 15.26
CA ILE A 81 -2.61 -20.68 14.60
C ILE A 81 -1.72 -21.14 13.43
N ALA A 82 -1.54 -22.46 13.28
CA ALA A 82 -0.82 -23.00 12.13
C ALA A 82 -1.55 -22.65 10.82
N GLY A 83 -0.81 -22.24 9.79
CA GLY A 83 -1.41 -21.81 8.52
C GLY A 83 -2.00 -20.40 8.53
N TYR A 84 -1.85 -19.63 9.63
CA TYR A 84 -2.39 -18.26 9.72
C TYR A 84 -1.86 -17.31 8.63
N SER A 85 -0.71 -17.62 8.01
CA SER A 85 -0.26 -16.90 6.80
C SER A 85 -1.28 -16.85 5.67
N ARG A 86 -2.24 -17.78 5.61
CA ARG A 86 -3.35 -17.83 4.64
C ARG A 86 -4.52 -16.91 4.99
N VAL A 87 -4.54 -16.38 6.21
CA VAL A 87 -5.52 -15.38 6.64
C VAL A 87 -5.11 -14.01 6.11
N HIS A 88 -6.06 -13.35 5.47
CA HIS A 88 -5.91 -12.01 4.94
C HIS A 88 -6.65 -11.00 5.80
N GLU A 89 -5.89 -10.23 6.57
CA GLU A 89 -6.44 -9.19 7.41
C GLU A 89 -6.70 -7.93 6.59
N VAL A 90 -7.97 -7.54 6.51
CA VAL A 90 -8.41 -6.34 5.79
C VAL A 90 -9.17 -5.43 6.75
N ILE A 91 -8.73 -4.18 6.82
CA ILE A 91 -9.26 -3.18 7.74
C ILE A 91 -10.24 -2.28 6.98
N LEU A 92 -11.47 -2.18 7.48
CA LEU A 92 -12.51 -1.31 6.95
C LEU A 92 -12.48 0.03 7.69
N THR A 93 -12.45 1.13 6.94
CA THR A 93 -12.30 2.47 7.51
C THR A 93 -12.83 3.57 6.61
N SER A 94 -13.04 4.75 7.18
CA SER A 94 -13.18 6.00 6.43
C SER A 94 -11.99 6.93 6.76
N PRO A 95 -11.51 7.73 5.79
CA PRO A 95 -12.04 7.90 4.43
C PRO A 95 -11.40 6.99 3.38
N LEU A 96 -10.50 6.08 3.76
CA LEU A 96 -9.75 5.25 2.80
C LEU A 96 -10.55 4.05 2.26
N GLY A 97 -11.66 3.70 2.88
CA GLY A 97 -12.51 2.56 2.54
C GLY A 97 -11.93 1.24 3.03
N VAL A 98 -10.90 0.74 2.33
CA VAL A 98 -10.29 -0.57 2.56
C VAL A 98 -8.78 -0.44 2.69
N VAL A 99 -8.22 -1.03 3.76
CA VAL A 99 -6.78 -1.06 4.04
C VAL A 99 -6.35 -2.51 4.33
N PRO A 100 -5.80 -3.24 3.35
CA PRO A 100 -5.12 -4.51 3.58
C PRO A 100 -3.95 -4.35 4.55
N ARG A 101 -3.71 -5.35 5.40
CA ARG A 101 -2.68 -5.29 6.46
C ARG A 101 -1.30 -4.96 5.92
N GLU A 102 -0.91 -5.52 4.79
CA GLU A 102 0.39 -5.30 4.13
C GLU A 102 0.56 -3.86 3.62
N LEU A 103 -0.52 -3.09 3.48
CA LEU A 103 -0.49 -1.69 3.05
C LEU A 103 -0.62 -0.69 4.21
N GLU A 104 -0.92 -1.13 5.45
CA GLU A 104 -1.30 -0.24 6.55
C GLU A 104 -0.20 0.75 6.97
N GLU A 105 1.05 0.41 6.69
CA GLU A 105 2.21 1.24 7.02
C GLU A 105 2.50 2.27 5.92
N LEU A 106 1.85 2.20 4.77
CA LEU A 106 1.98 3.19 3.71
C LEU A 106 1.18 4.45 4.03
N TRP A 107 1.69 5.61 3.62
CA TRP A 107 0.92 6.83 3.61
C TRP A 107 -0.15 6.76 2.49
N PRO A 108 -1.40 7.21 2.73
CA PRO A 108 -1.91 7.89 3.92
C PRO A 108 -2.43 6.98 5.05
N ALA A 109 -2.56 5.66 4.84
CA ALA A 109 -3.13 4.72 5.83
C ALA A 109 -2.43 4.77 7.19
N SER A 110 -1.12 4.97 7.20
CA SER A 110 -0.31 5.08 8.41
C SER A 110 -0.50 6.37 9.22
N SER A 111 -1.18 7.38 8.68
CA SER A 111 -1.01 8.77 9.13
C SER A 111 -2.27 9.64 9.16
N TYR A 112 -3.40 9.17 8.61
CA TYR A 112 -4.62 9.96 8.61
C TYR A 112 -5.27 10.02 10.00
N GLU A 113 -5.95 11.12 10.31
CA GLU A 113 -6.70 11.31 11.56
C GLU A 113 -8.15 11.69 11.27
N VAL A 114 -9.08 11.00 11.91
CA VAL A 114 -10.52 11.22 11.79
C VAL A 114 -11.15 11.27 13.19
N PRO A 115 -12.22 12.05 13.38
CA PRO A 115 -13.11 11.89 14.52
C PRO A 115 -13.66 10.46 14.53
N VAL A 116 -13.28 9.65 15.52
CA VAL A 116 -13.72 8.24 15.67
C VAL A 116 -15.16 8.11 16.21
N ARG A 117 -15.89 9.22 16.35
CA ARG A 117 -17.28 9.26 16.84
C ARG A 117 -18.16 9.90 15.78
N GLY A 118 -19.18 9.18 15.33
CA GLY A 118 -20.10 9.66 14.31
C GLY A 118 -20.95 8.53 13.74
N ARG A 119 -21.90 8.89 12.87
CA ARG A 119 -22.62 7.95 12.01
C ARG A 119 -21.86 7.84 10.69
N TRP A 120 -21.96 6.68 10.04
CA TRP A 120 -21.46 6.51 8.68
C TRP A 120 -22.32 7.32 7.71
N PHE A 121 -21.68 8.12 6.87
CA PHE A 121 -22.34 8.73 5.73
C PHE A 121 -22.49 7.70 4.61
N GLN A 122 -23.54 7.85 3.80
CA GLN A 122 -23.84 6.95 2.69
C GLN A 122 -22.65 6.83 1.72
N GLU A 123 -21.97 7.94 1.44
CA GLU A 123 -20.81 7.97 0.55
C GLU A 123 -19.60 7.17 1.11
N GLU A 124 -19.47 7.08 2.44
CA GLU A 124 -18.44 6.26 3.08
C GLU A 124 -18.77 4.77 2.94
N VAL A 125 -20.05 4.42 3.14
CA VAL A 125 -20.55 3.05 2.97
C VAL A 125 -20.34 2.59 1.52
N GLU A 126 -20.72 3.42 0.54
CA GLU A 126 -20.56 3.12 -0.88
C GLU A 126 -19.10 2.89 -1.26
N LEU A 127 -18.19 3.75 -0.79
CA LEU A 127 -16.75 3.58 -1.03
C LEU A 127 -16.22 2.26 -0.46
N ILE A 128 -16.59 1.92 0.79
CA ILE A 128 -16.18 0.67 1.43
C ILE A 128 -16.69 -0.54 0.64
N ARG A 129 -17.97 -0.56 0.28
CA ARG A 129 -18.58 -1.65 -0.49
C ARG A 129 -17.94 -1.80 -1.85
N GLU A 130 -17.69 -0.70 -2.55
CA GLU A 130 -17.05 -0.70 -3.86
C GLU A 130 -15.63 -1.28 -3.80
N LEU A 131 -14.80 -0.78 -2.88
CA LEU A 131 -13.42 -1.24 -2.74
C LEU A 131 -13.33 -2.67 -2.23
N LEU A 132 -14.22 -3.07 -1.32
CA LEU A 132 -14.27 -4.44 -0.81
C LEU A 132 -14.72 -5.40 -1.93
N GLY A 133 -15.77 -5.07 -2.68
CA GLY A 133 -16.22 -5.89 -3.81
C GLY A 133 -15.15 -6.07 -4.88
N ASP A 134 -14.38 -5.02 -5.18
CA ASP A 134 -13.23 -5.11 -6.09
C ASP A 134 -12.09 -5.98 -5.53
N LEU A 135 -11.76 -5.85 -4.24
CA LEU A 135 -10.79 -6.72 -3.56
C LEU A 135 -11.22 -8.19 -3.60
N LEU A 136 -12.51 -8.48 -3.36
CA LEU A 136 -13.07 -9.82 -3.39
C LEU A 136 -12.95 -10.46 -4.77
N LYS A 137 -13.25 -9.73 -5.85
CA LYS A 137 -13.10 -10.19 -7.24
C LYS A 137 -11.66 -10.56 -7.61
N LYS A 138 -10.67 -9.95 -6.94
CA LYS A 138 -9.23 -10.19 -7.20
C LYS A 138 -8.64 -11.26 -6.30
N GLY A 139 -9.23 -11.45 -5.12
CA GLY A 139 -8.86 -12.50 -4.19
C GLY A 139 -9.36 -13.86 -4.64
N ARG A 140 -8.95 -14.89 -3.90
CA ARG A 140 -9.45 -16.26 -4.04
C ARG A 140 -9.85 -16.76 -2.66
N TYR A 141 -10.77 -16.02 -2.05
CA TYR A 141 -11.20 -16.32 -0.70
C TYR A 141 -12.29 -17.39 -0.73
N GLU A 142 -12.10 -18.44 0.06
CA GLU A 142 -13.09 -19.50 0.23
C GLU A 142 -14.07 -19.14 1.37
N ARG A 143 -13.55 -18.43 2.38
CA ARG A 143 -14.25 -18.15 3.64
C ARG A 143 -14.01 -16.72 4.11
N VAL A 144 -15.02 -16.13 4.75
CA VAL A 144 -14.90 -14.84 5.43
C VAL A 144 -15.28 -15.00 6.90
N PHE A 145 -14.50 -14.35 7.76
CA PHE A 145 -14.89 -14.09 9.12
C PHE A 145 -14.61 -12.64 9.50
N TRP A 146 -15.42 -12.12 10.41
CA TRP A 146 -15.37 -10.73 10.78
C TRP A 146 -15.47 -10.53 12.29
N LEU A 147 -14.69 -9.58 12.76
CA LEU A 147 -14.76 -9.03 14.11
C LEU A 147 -15.09 -7.56 13.94
N LEU A 148 -16.37 -7.22 13.78
CA LEU A 148 -16.82 -5.88 13.42
C LEU A 148 -17.87 -5.35 14.41
N PRO A 149 -17.93 -4.03 14.66
CA PRO A 149 -19.00 -3.44 15.46
C PRO A 149 -20.35 -3.58 14.74
N ALA A 150 -21.41 -3.80 15.51
CA ALA A 150 -22.72 -4.19 14.97
C ALA A 150 -23.42 -3.09 14.15
N LYS A 151 -24.05 -3.54 13.04
CA LYS A 151 -25.41 -3.21 12.53
C LYS A 151 -25.72 -2.08 11.54
N GLU A 152 -24.77 -1.34 10.96
CA GLU A 152 -25.17 -0.38 9.90
C GLU A 152 -24.37 -0.50 8.60
N LEU A 153 -23.09 -0.89 8.66
CA LEU A 153 -22.21 -0.92 7.49
C LEU A 153 -22.04 -2.34 6.89
N TYR A 154 -22.33 -3.38 7.66
CA TYR A 154 -21.80 -4.73 7.42
C TYR A 154 -22.86 -5.81 7.20
N ASP A 155 -24.14 -5.49 7.40
CA ASP A 155 -25.21 -6.49 7.45
C ASP A 155 -25.39 -7.24 6.11
N ASP A 156 -25.04 -6.58 4.99
CA ASP A 156 -25.15 -7.13 3.63
C ASP A 156 -23.79 -7.17 2.90
N ILE A 157 -22.67 -7.26 3.63
CA ILE A 157 -21.35 -7.41 2.99
C ILE A 157 -21.18 -8.83 2.39
N GLU A 158 -21.93 -9.79 2.91
CA GLU A 158 -21.97 -11.18 2.44
C GLU A 158 -22.41 -11.26 0.98
N ASP A 159 -23.30 -10.36 0.57
CA ASP A 159 -23.81 -10.28 -0.80
C ASP A 159 -22.75 -9.82 -1.81
N LEU A 160 -21.56 -9.38 -1.36
CA LEU A 160 -20.50 -8.90 -2.24
C LEU A 160 -19.71 -10.03 -2.92
N ALA A 161 -19.75 -11.27 -2.40
CA ALA A 161 -19.11 -12.44 -3.03
C ALA A 161 -19.67 -13.77 -2.51
N GLU A 162 -19.59 -14.82 -3.34
CA GLU A 162 -19.94 -16.20 -2.97
C GLU A 162 -18.91 -16.79 -2.00
N MET A 163 -19.02 -16.46 -0.71
CA MET A 163 -18.11 -16.93 0.33
C MET A 163 -18.87 -17.50 1.53
N GLU A 164 -18.29 -18.52 2.17
CA GLU A 164 -18.83 -19.06 3.41
C GLU A 164 -18.53 -18.11 4.59
N VAL A 165 -19.57 -17.63 5.27
CA VAL A 165 -19.45 -16.83 6.49
C VAL A 165 -19.29 -17.77 7.69
N ILE A 166 -18.06 -17.92 8.16
CA ILE A 166 -17.75 -18.91 9.22
C ILE A 166 -17.90 -18.34 10.65
N PHE A 167 -17.89 -17.01 10.82
CA PHE A 167 -18.04 -16.40 12.14
C PHE A 167 -18.52 -14.95 12.09
N ARG A 168 -19.57 -14.60 12.86
CA ARG A 168 -20.04 -13.22 13.12
C ARG A 168 -19.77 -12.82 14.58
N GLY A 169 -18.63 -12.17 14.84
CA GLY A 169 -18.26 -11.76 16.19
C GLY A 169 -18.70 -10.32 16.51
N GLU A 170 -19.43 -10.15 17.61
CA GLU A 170 -19.70 -8.82 18.16
C GLU A 170 -18.39 -8.14 18.61
N TRP A 171 -18.28 -6.83 18.35
CA TRP A 171 -17.13 -6.02 18.75
C TRP A 171 -17.11 -5.69 20.25
N ASN A 172 -16.90 -6.71 21.08
CA ASN A 172 -16.56 -6.54 22.50
C ASN A 172 -15.20 -7.18 22.85
N LEU A 173 -14.63 -7.99 21.94
CA LEU A 173 -13.33 -8.67 22.07
C LEU A 173 -13.12 -9.35 23.43
N SER A 174 -14.20 -9.83 24.04
CA SER A 174 -14.16 -10.62 25.27
C SER A 174 -13.36 -11.91 25.05
N ARG A 175 -12.89 -12.52 26.15
CA ARG A 175 -12.18 -13.80 26.09
C ARG A 175 -12.99 -14.88 25.37
N ASP A 176 -14.30 -14.92 25.58
CA ASP A 176 -15.18 -15.90 24.94
C ASP A 176 -15.30 -15.67 23.43
N ILE A 177 -15.43 -14.42 22.98
CA ILE A 177 -15.45 -14.11 21.53
C ILE A 177 -14.12 -14.46 20.88
N LEU A 178 -12.99 -14.11 21.51
CA LEU A 178 -11.66 -14.42 20.96
C LEU A 178 -11.38 -15.93 20.95
N LYS A 179 -11.85 -16.65 21.96
CA LYS A 179 -11.76 -18.11 22.02
C LYS A 179 -12.56 -18.75 20.88
N ARG A 180 -13.82 -18.36 20.69
CA ARG A 180 -14.65 -18.86 19.58
C ARG A 180 -14.06 -18.50 18.21
N ALA A 181 -13.59 -17.27 18.05
CA ALA A 181 -12.93 -16.85 16.81
C ALA A 181 -11.69 -17.70 16.53
N ARG A 182 -10.90 -18.02 17.55
CA ARG A 182 -9.75 -18.93 17.43
C ARG A 182 -10.18 -20.33 17.00
N GLU A 183 -11.17 -20.92 17.66
CA GLU A 183 -11.68 -22.27 17.36
C GLU A 183 -12.14 -22.37 15.89
N VAL A 184 -12.91 -21.39 15.41
CA VAL A 184 -13.39 -21.35 14.01
C VAL A 184 -12.24 -21.20 13.02
N VAL A 185 -11.25 -20.36 13.33
CA VAL A 185 -10.09 -20.16 12.44
C VAL A 185 -9.18 -21.39 12.44
N GLU A 186 -9.00 -22.07 13.58
CA GLU A 186 -8.28 -23.34 13.67
C GLU A 186 -8.96 -24.43 12.84
N GLU A 187 -10.29 -24.56 12.93
CA GLU A 187 -11.07 -25.48 12.10
C GLU A 187 -10.94 -25.15 10.60
N ALA A 188 -11.05 -23.87 10.25
CA ALA A 188 -10.95 -23.44 8.87
C ALA A 188 -9.55 -23.65 8.25
N LEU A 189 -8.51 -23.81 9.09
CA LEU A 189 -7.12 -24.01 8.71
C LEU A 189 -6.59 -25.43 9.01
N ALA A 190 -7.41 -26.36 9.50
CA ALA A 190 -6.97 -27.65 10.05
C ALA A 190 -6.03 -28.45 9.13
N ASP A 191 -6.22 -28.37 7.80
CA ASP A 191 -5.41 -29.07 6.79
C ASP A 191 -4.54 -28.13 5.94
N ARG A 192 -4.30 -26.91 6.42
CA ARG A 192 -3.62 -25.86 5.66
C ARG A 192 -2.21 -25.62 6.20
N GLU A 193 -1.21 -25.90 5.39
CA GLU A 193 0.19 -25.63 5.74
C GLU A 193 0.54 -24.14 5.67
N GLU A 194 1.54 -23.73 6.45
CA GLU A 194 2.09 -22.38 6.41
C GLU A 194 2.70 -22.06 5.04
N ILE A 195 2.43 -20.86 4.53
CA ILE A 195 3.01 -20.40 3.27
C ILE A 195 4.39 -19.80 3.53
N GLY A 196 5.42 -20.52 3.07
CA GLY A 196 6.77 -19.98 2.98
C GLY A 196 6.81 -18.65 2.21
N GLU A 197 7.60 -17.70 2.73
CA GLU A 197 7.82 -16.39 2.11
C GLU A 197 6.61 -15.44 2.05
N MET A 198 5.51 -15.70 2.78
CA MET A 198 4.35 -14.80 2.81
C MET A 198 4.75 -13.35 3.13
N VAL A 199 5.67 -13.14 4.07
CA VAL A 199 6.20 -11.81 4.43
C VAL A 199 6.87 -11.12 3.23
N VAL A 200 7.57 -11.87 2.37
CA VAL A 200 8.15 -11.33 1.14
C VAL A 200 7.03 -10.94 0.17
N ARG A 201 6.02 -11.79 -0.01
CA ARG A 201 4.87 -11.50 -0.89
C ARG A 201 4.10 -10.25 -0.45
N GLU A 202 3.91 -10.07 0.86
CA GLU A 202 3.30 -8.89 1.45
C GLU A 202 4.13 -7.62 1.18
N GLU A 203 5.44 -7.66 1.39
CA GLU A 203 6.36 -6.53 1.10
C GLU A 203 6.42 -6.20 -0.42
N ILE A 204 6.35 -7.21 -1.30
CA ILE A 204 6.25 -6.97 -2.75
C ILE A 204 4.92 -6.35 -3.12
N THR A 205 3.83 -6.75 -2.46
CA THR A 205 2.50 -6.18 -2.69
C THR A 205 2.47 -4.70 -2.34
N SER A 206 3.09 -4.30 -1.23
CA SER A 206 3.22 -2.89 -0.85
C SER A 206 4.13 -2.08 -1.79
N LEU A 207 5.22 -2.69 -2.29
CA LEU A 207 6.07 -2.09 -3.32
C LEU A 207 5.34 -1.86 -4.64
N VAL A 208 4.58 -2.85 -5.12
CA VAL A 208 3.75 -2.73 -6.34
C VAL A 208 2.68 -1.66 -6.16
N PHE A 209 2.03 -1.61 -5.01
CA PHE A 209 1.05 -0.57 -4.70
C PHE A 209 1.67 0.83 -4.78
N GLN A 210 2.88 1.01 -4.26
CA GLN A 210 3.59 2.29 -4.29
C GLN A 210 4.10 2.66 -5.69
N MET A 211 4.81 1.75 -6.36
CA MET A 211 5.66 2.05 -7.51
C MET A 211 5.12 1.52 -8.86
N GLY A 212 4.08 0.69 -8.86
CA GLY A 212 3.53 0.07 -10.07
C GLY A 212 4.02 -1.37 -10.28
N GLU A 213 3.48 -2.02 -11.31
CA GLU A 213 3.62 -3.48 -11.54
C GLU A 213 5.08 -3.92 -11.73
N GLY A 214 5.94 -3.07 -12.28
CA GLY A 214 7.37 -3.36 -12.46
C GLY A 214 8.09 -3.66 -11.14
N ALA A 215 7.58 -3.18 -10.00
CA ALA A 215 8.16 -3.46 -8.70
C ALA A 215 8.03 -4.94 -8.28
N ARG A 216 7.20 -5.73 -8.97
CA ARG A 216 7.12 -7.19 -8.76
C ARG A 216 8.46 -7.88 -9.00
N ALA A 217 9.27 -7.39 -9.95
CA ALA A 217 10.60 -7.94 -10.26
C ALA A 217 11.61 -7.82 -9.10
N LEU A 218 11.33 -6.97 -8.12
CA LEU A 218 12.15 -6.90 -6.90
C LEU A 218 11.99 -8.16 -6.03
N GLY A 219 10.90 -8.91 -6.21
CA GLY A 219 10.59 -10.13 -5.46
C GLY A 219 11.46 -11.33 -5.80
N ASP A 220 12.02 -11.40 -7.01
CA ASP A 220 12.65 -12.60 -7.53
C ASP A 220 13.91 -12.99 -6.75
N GLY A 221 13.85 -14.12 -6.06
CA GLY A 221 14.93 -14.60 -5.18
C GLY A 221 15.26 -13.64 -4.04
N SER A 222 14.28 -12.83 -3.62
CA SER A 222 14.44 -11.85 -2.55
C SER A 222 14.02 -12.41 -1.20
N ARG A 223 14.53 -11.80 -0.14
CA ARG A 223 14.12 -12.06 1.25
C ARG A 223 13.98 -10.77 2.02
N THR A 224 13.15 -10.77 3.04
CA THR A 224 13.02 -9.63 3.95
C THR A 224 14.00 -9.76 5.12
N ALA A 225 14.57 -8.63 5.55
CA ALA A 225 15.34 -8.53 6.78
C ALA A 225 14.87 -7.34 7.61
N ARG A 226 14.74 -7.53 8.92
CA ARG A 226 14.45 -6.43 9.85
C ARG A 226 15.74 -5.90 10.49
N ARG A 227 15.82 -4.59 10.61
CA ARG A 227 16.84 -3.83 11.34
C ARG A 227 16.12 -2.98 12.40
N ARG A 228 16.89 -2.31 13.26
CA ARG A 228 16.34 -1.51 14.36
C ARG A 228 15.37 -0.41 13.90
N ASP A 229 15.64 0.21 12.76
CA ASP A 229 14.94 1.40 12.26
C ASP A 229 14.25 1.20 10.90
N ARG A 230 14.36 0.00 10.33
CA ARG A 230 13.91 -0.28 8.96
C ARG A 230 13.70 -1.76 8.67
N ARG A 231 12.87 -2.03 7.66
CA ARG A 231 12.86 -3.30 6.92
C ARG A 231 13.61 -3.14 5.61
N GLU A 232 14.26 -4.21 5.16
CA GLU A 232 14.98 -4.25 3.89
C GLU A 232 14.49 -5.44 3.07
N LEU A 233 14.23 -5.20 1.79
CA LEU A 233 14.11 -6.26 0.79
C LEU A 233 15.50 -6.51 0.20
N LEU A 234 16.02 -7.72 0.38
CA LEU A 234 17.37 -8.12 -0.01
C LEU A 234 17.32 -9.09 -1.19
N GLY A 235 17.96 -8.73 -2.31
CA GLY A 235 18.31 -9.63 -3.39
C GLY A 235 19.71 -10.25 -3.21
N LYS A 236 20.15 -11.05 -4.18
CA LYS A 236 21.49 -11.66 -4.19
C LYS A 236 22.60 -10.60 -4.23
N GLU A 237 22.33 -9.51 -4.91
CA GLU A 237 23.22 -8.35 -5.06
C GLU A 237 23.23 -7.44 -3.83
N GLY A 238 22.28 -7.58 -2.89
CA GLY A 238 22.15 -6.74 -1.70
C GLY A 238 20.78 -6.09 -1.56
N ALA A 239 20.68 -5.00 -0.79
CA ALA A 239 19.40 -4.32 -0.57
C ALA A 239 18.85 -3.73 -1.87
N LEU A 240 17.60 -4.06 -2.19
CA LEU A 240 16.83 -3.57 -3.35
C LEU A 240 15.91 -2.42 -2.96
N ALA A 241 15.27 -2.54 -1.80
CA ALA A 241 14.40 -1.52 -1.23
C ALA A 241 14.53 -1.48 0.29
N ARG A 242 14.22 -0.33 0.88
CA ARG A 242 14.20 -0.10 2.32
C ARG A 242 12.87 0.53 2.72
N PHE A 243 12.22 -0.01 3.73
CA PHE A 243 11.08 0.61 4.37
C PHE A 243 11.51 1.20 5.71
N LEU A 244 11.52 2.53 5.82
CA LEU A 244 11.89 3.21 7.06
C LEU A 244 10.65 3.37 7.93
N GLU A 245 10.69 2.86 9.16
CA GLU A 245 9.55 2.90 10.07
C GLU A 245 9.13 4.36 10.34
N GLY A 246 7.83 4.65 10.21
CA GLY A 246 7.26 5.99 10.41
C GLY A 246 7.55 7.02 9.31
N ARG A 247 8.02 6.59 8.12
CA ARG A 247 8.13 7.43 6.90
C ARG A 247 6.99 7.18 5.90
N GLY A 248 6.26 6.08 6.03
CA GLY A 248 5.07 5.83 5.21
C GLY A 248 5.33 5.40 3.76
N LYS A 249 6.57 5.03 3.41
CA LYS A 249 6.91 4.59 2.05
C LYS A 249 8.19 3.75 1.99
N HIS A 250 8.30 2.95 0.95
CA HIS A 250 9.54 2.28 0.53
C HIS A 250 10.47 3.27 -0.18
N TYR A 251 11.76 3.02 -0.07
CA TYR A 251 12.85 3.74 -0.73
C TYR A 251 13.67 2.77 -1.55
N LEU A 252 13.86 3.03 -2.84
CA LEU A 252 14.70 2.21 -3.72
C LEU A 252 16.20 2.37 -3.40
N THR A 253 16.98 1.34 -3.65
CA THR A 253 18.45 1.45 -3.79
C THR A 253 18.81 1.50 -5.28
N LEU A 254 20.07 1.77 -5.63
CA LEU A 254 20.49 1.66 -7.05
C LEU A 254 20.26 0.24 -7.60
N LYS A 255 20.53 -0.79 -6.81
CA LYS A 255 20.33 -2.19 -7.18
C LYS A 255 18.86 -2.52 -7.45
N GLY A 256 17.96 -2.01 -6.61
CA GLY A 256 16.52 -2.09 -6.86
C GLY A 256 16.12 -1.31 -8.11
N GLY A 257 16.68 -0.10 -8.31
CA GLY A 257 16.46 0.70 -9.50
C GLY A 257 16.85 -0.03 -10.79
N MET A 258 17.96 -0.78 -10.78
CA MET A 258 18.40 -1.60 -11.92
C MET A 258 17.39 -2.70 -12.26
N ARG A 259 16.91 -3.46 -11.26
CA ARG A 259 15.86 -4.47 -11.50
C ARG A 259 14.56 -3.85 -12.00
N LEU A 260 14.19 -2.71 -11.42
CA LEU A 260 12.97 -2.00 -11.79
C LEU A 260 13.04 -1.44 -13.22
N LEU A 261 14.21 -0.94 -13.64
CA LEU A 261 14.44 -0.54 -15.04
C LEU A 261 14.31 -1.73 -15.99
N GLN A 262 14.89 -2.89 -15.65
CA GLN A 262 14.76 -4.09 -16.48
C GLN A 262 13.28 -4.50 -16.65
N ALA A 263 12.49 -4.44 -15.58
CA ALA A 263 11.05 -4.67 -15.67
C ALA A 263 10.35 -3.64 -16.58
N HIS A 264 10.76 -2.37 -16.47
CA HIS A 264 10.21 -1.28 -17.27
C HIS A 264 10.51 -1.41 -18.76
N LEU A 265 11.75 -1.76 -19.13
CA LEU A 265 12.14 -2.03 -20.52
C LEU A 265 11.36 -3.21 -21.13
N ASN A 266 10.83 -4.11 -20.30
CA ASN A 266 9.93 -5.19 -20.70
C ASN A 266 8.43 -4.78 -20.72
N GLY A 267 8.13 -3.48 -20.66
CA GLY A 267 6.79 -2.93 -20.77
C GLY A 267 5.99 -2.86 -19.47
N LEU A 268 6.60 -3.12 -18.31
CA LEU A 268 5.92 -2.99 -17.02
C LEU A 268 5.96 -1.54 -16.51
N GLN A 269 4.88 -1.11 -15.86
CA GLN A 269 4.81 0.23 -15.28
C GLN A 269 5.85 0.40 -14.16
N ALA A 270 6.64 1.46 -14.24
CA ALA A 270 7.60 1.88 -13.21
C ALA A 270 7.76 3.41 -13.23
N PRO A 271 8.22 4.04 -12.15
CA PRO A 271 8.39 5.49 -12.08
C PRO A 271 9.79 5.88 -12.59
N VAL A 272 9.94 6.02 -13.91
CA VAL A 272 11.22 6.30 -14.58
C VAL A 272 11.32 7.76 -15.05
N VAL A 273 12.51 8.34 -14.90
CA VAL A 273 12.87 9.68 -15.36
C VAL A 273 14.11 9.58 -16.25
N GLU A 274 13.98 9.95 -17.52
CA GLU A 274 15.07 9.99 -18.51
C GLU A 274 15.80 11.33 -18.45
N ILE A 275 17.13 11.29 -18.46
CA ILE A 275 17.98 12.48 -18.44
C ILE A 275 18.96 12.50 -19.61
N ASP A 276 19.50 13.67 -19.90
CA ASP A 276 20.68 13.82 -20.76
C ASP A 276 21.87 12.99 -20.21
N ASP A 277 22.91 12.79 -21.02
CA ASP A 277 24.09 12.00 -20.64
C ASP A 277 24.96 12.72 -19.58
N PHE A 278 24.58 12.59 -18.31
CA PHE A 278 25.38 13.04 -17.18
C PHE A 278 25.16 12.18 -15.94
N HIS A 279 26.12 12.24 -15.02
CA HIS A 279 26.03 11.57 -13.72
C HIS A 279 25.46 12.53 -12.65
N PRO A 280 24.25 12.26 -12.10
CA PRO A 280 23.63 13.15 -11.13
C PRO A 280 24.44 13.30 -9.83
N LYS A 281 24.55 14.54 -9.32
CA LYS A 281 25.20 14.86 -8.04
C LYS A 281 24.21 15.49 -7.07
N GLY A 282 23.49 14.66 -6.32
CA GLY A 282 22.53 15.07 -5.29
C GLY A 282 21.20 15.65 -5.80
N LYS A 283 21.16 16.19 -7.02
CA LYS A 283 19.95 16.75 -7.66
C LYS A 283 19.98 16.52 -9.17
N VAL A 284 18.79 16.42 -9.76
CA VAL A 284 18.55 16.54 -11.21
C VAL A 284 17.68 17.76 -11.43
N PHE A 285 18.16 18.70 -12.23
CA PHE A 285 17.39 19.89 -12.61
C PHE A 285 16.57 19.60 -13.86
N LEU A 286 15.40 20.25 -13.98
CA LEU A 286 14.48 20.09 -15.12
C LEU A 286 15.14 20.27 -16.48
N GLN A 287 16.21 21.08 -16.57
CA GLN A 287 16.93 21.35 -17.82
C GLN A 287 17.60 20.10 -18.41
N GLY A 288 17.94 19.12 -17.57
CA GLY A 288 18.55 17.87 -17.99
C GLY A 288 17.59 16.69 -17.99
N ILE A 289 16.27 16.92 -17.89
CA ILE A 289 15.25 15.86 -17.95
C ILE A 289 14.60 15.92 -19.33
N GLU A 290 14.72 14.83 -20.10
CA GLU A 290 14.13 14.71 -21.43
C GLU A 290 12.66 14.31 -21.35
N ARG A 291 12.36 13.27 -20.57
CA ARG A 291 11.02 12.73 -20.38
C ARG A 291 10.89 12.06 -19.01
N ALA A 292 9.66 11.89 -18.57
CA ALA A 292 9.32 11.18 -17.35
C ALA A 292 7.97 10.49 -17.49
N GLU A 293 7.79 9.40 -16.75
CA GLU A 293 6.53 8.67 -16.70
C GLU A 293 5.39 9.52 -16.12
N GLU A 294 4.29 9.67 -16.86
CA GLU A 294 3.14 10.51 -16.48
C GLU A 294 2.48 10.07 -15.16
N SER A 295 2.66 8.79 -14.80
CA SER A 295 2.16 8.22 -13.54
C SER A 295 2.88 8.74 -12.28
N ILE A 296 4.02 9.42 -12.45
CA ILE A 296 4.80 10.00 -11.34
C ILE A 296 4.02 11.15 -10.69
N ARG A 297 3.99 11.15 -9.36
CA ARG A 297 3.47 12.23 -8.51
C ARG A 297 4.60 12.85 -7.68
N PRO A 298 4.47 14.11 -7.23
CA PRO A 298 5.44 14.69 -6.32
C PRO A 298 5.64 13.81 -5.07
N GLY A 299 6.89 13.53 -4.70
CA GLY A 299 7.22 12.67 -3.55
C GLY A 299 7.33 11.18 -3.87
N ASP A 300 6.99 10.74 -5.08
CA ASP A 300 7.24 9.36 -5.52
C ASP A 300 8.74 9.08 -5.60
N GLU A 301 9.10 7.83 -5.31
CA GLU A 301 10.43 7.30 -5.58
C GLU A 301 10.57 7.03 -7.07
N VAL A 302 11.67 7.47 -7.67
CA VAL A 302 11.94 7.35 -9.10
C VAL A 302 13.30 6.74 -9.39
N VAL A 303 13.40 6.07 -10.54
CA VAL A 303 14.65 5.64 -11.15
C VAL A 303 15.04 6.67 -12.20
N VAL A 304 16.26 7.19 -12.13
CA VAL A 304 16.81 8.15 -13.09
C VAL A 304 17.75 7.41 -14.04
N VAL A 305 17.52 7.55 -15.34
CA VAL A 305 18.19 6.77 -16.38
C VAL A 305 18.72 7.65 -17.50
N HIS A 306 19.74 7.14 -18.19
CA HIS A 306 20.15 7.62 -19.50
C HIS A 306 20.23 6.40 -20.43
N GLY A 307 19.32 6.30 -21.39
CA GLY A 307 19.05 5.07 -22.12
C GLY A 307 18.71 3.92 -21.17
N ASP A 308 19.36 2.78 -21.36
CA ASP A 308 19.13 1.58 -20.55
C ASP A 308 19.99 1.52 -19.28
N GLU A 309 20.66 2.64 -18.92
CA GLU A 309 21.56 2.71 -17.77
C GLU A 309 20.93 3.48 -16.61
N VAL A 310 20.90 2.86 -15.43
CA VAL A 310 20.51 3.55 -14.19
C VAL A 310 21.63 4.47 -13.72
N ARG A 311 21.35 5.77 -13.69
CA ARG A 311 22.27 6.81 -13.19
C ARG A 311 22.03 7.15 -11.73
N ALA A 312 20.78 7.12 -11.27
CA ALA A 312 20.44 7.41 -9.87
C ALA A 312 19.08 6.84 -9.45
N VAL A 313 18.81 6.89 -8.14
CA VAL A 313 17.46 6.80 -7.57
C VAL A 313 17.21 7.99 -6.66
N GLY A 314 15.97 8.46 -6.61
CA GLY A 314 15.62 9.67 -5.87
C GLY A 314 14.13 9.87 -5.69
N GLU A 315 13.76 11.09 -5.30
CA GLU A 315 12.38 11.49 -5.08
C GLU A 315 11.99 12.59 -6.07
N ALA A 316 10.90 12.37 -6.81
CA ALA A 316 10.31 13.37 -7.70
C ALA A 316 9.80 14.59 -6.93
N ARG A 317 9.97 15.78 -7.51
CA ARG A 317 9.51 17.05 -6.93
C ARG A 317 8.29 17.62 -7.61
N LEU A 318 8.00 17.12 -8.80
CA LEU A 318 6.92 17.57 -9.68
C LEU A 318 6.22 16.33 -10.25
N PRO A 319 4.98 16.46 -10.75
CA PRO A 319 4.33 15.37 -11.48
C PRO A 319 5.08 15.05 -12.78
N GLY A 320 4.93 13.82 -13.27
CA GLY A 320 5.61 13.33 -14.48
C GLY A 320 5.48 14.25 -15.69
N GLU A 321 4.27 14.75 -15.96
CA GLU A 321 3.99 15.67 -17.07
C GLU A 321 4.81 16.98 -17.02
N GLU A 322 5.22 17.41 -15.82
CA GLU A 322 5.99 18.62 -15.56
C GLU A 322 7.50 18.34 -15.38
N LEU A 323 7.89 17.07 -15.25
CA LEU A 323 9.29 16.62 -15.19
C LEU A 323 9.90 16.53 -16.59
N LYS A 324 10.01 17.68 -17.26
CA LYS A 324 10.70 17.78 -18.55
C LYS A 324 11.23 19.19 -18.78
N ARG A 325 12.25 19.29 -19.63
CA ARG A 325 12.84 20.58 -20.00
C ARG A 325 11.80 21.53 -20.61
N GLY A 326 11.93 22.82 -20.31
CA GLY A 326 11.14 23.88 -20.93
C GLY A 326 9.79 24.18 -20.28
N VAL A 327 9.34 23.38 -19.30
CA VAL A 327 8.09 23.65 -18.58
C VAL A 327 8.31 24.63 -17.42
N TYR A 328 9.24 24.31 -16.52
CA TYR A 328 9.58 25.14 -15.36
C TYR A 328 11.10 25.25 -15.16
N ARG A 329 11.51 26.17 -14.27
CA ARG A 329 12.87 26.19 -13.70
C ARG A 329 12.82 25.52 -12.33
N GLY A 330 13.80 24.67 -12.03
CA GLY A 330 13.92 24.07 -10.69
C GLY A 330 14.47 22.66 -10.67
N MET A 331 14.48 22.09 -9.47
CA MET A 331 14.87 20.71 -9.21
C MET A 331 13.70 19.77 -9.56
N GLY A 332 13.92 18.84 -10.50
CA GLY A 332 12.95 17.80 -10.84
C GLY A 332 13.06 16.59 -9.91
N VAL A 333 14.28 16.13 -9.61
CA VAL A 333 14.51 14.98 -8.73
C VAL A 333 15.52 15.34 -7.65
N LYS A 334 15.19 15.03 -6.39
CA LYS A 334 16.16 15.02 -5.29
C LYS A 334 16.80 13.64 -5.23
N VAL A 335 18.06 13.55 -5.61
CA VAL A 335 18.79 12.27 -5.67
C VAL A 335 19.14 11.82 -4.26
N ARG A 336 18.95 10.52 -3.99
CA ARG A 336 19.35 9.89 -2.73
C ARG A 336 20.60 9.03 -2.90
N GLU A 337 20.67 8.29 -4.00
CA GLU A 337 21.78 7.40 -4.32
C GLU A 337 22.07 7.55 -5.82
N ALA A 338 23.35 7.69 -6.19
CA ALA A 338 23.79 7.88 -7.58
C ALA A 338 24.90 6.90 -7.91
N LEU A 339 24.92 6.40 -9.14
CA LEU A 339 26.04 5.64 -9.65
C LEU A 339 27.29 6.54 -9.64
N LYS A 340 28.42 6.00 -9.18
CA LYS A 340 29.69 6.74 -9.24
C LYS A 340 30.12 6.76 -10.71
N GLY A 341 30.15 7.95 -11.29
CA GLY A 341 30.72 8.20 -12.61
C GLY A 341 32.24 8.31 -12.59
#